data_AF-A0A0V0J9B5-F1
#
_entry.id   AF-A0A0V0J9B5-F1
#
_cell.length_a   1.000
_cell.length_b   1.000
_cell.length_c   1.000
_cell.angle_alpha   90.00
_cell.angle_beta   90.00
_cell.angle_gamma   90.00
#
_symmetry.space_group_name_H-M   'P 1'
#
loop_
_entity.id
_entity.type
_entity.pdbx_description
1 polymer ?
#
loop_
_entity_poly.entity_id
_entity_poly.type
_entity_poly.pdbx_seq_one_letter_code
_entity_poly.pdbx_strand_id
1 'polypeptide(L)'
;MLKYLLLLCSIPVVYNKNPKIWGSSVVTDIDGPSPLLRYITPAAPYVKLDGTSLKIENGSCFSSVHEVGRPCSITAVPDGFLTEIQLPSVRSHKQILVSGQVWHTTFFAPNCTFPKALEGNSNFIIIILISIILMISPKIGLIFNKM
;
A
#
# COMPACT_ATOMS: atom_id res chain seq x y z
N MET A 1 25.87 36.36 1.20
CA MET A 1 24.71 35.73 1.88
C MET A 1 23.41 36.03 1.14
N LEU A 2 23.21 35.51 -0.07
CA LEU A 2 21.95 35.65 -0.83
C LEU A 2 21.84 34.63 -1.99
N LYS A 3 22.24 33.37 -1.78
CA LYS A 3 22.16 32.32 -2.83
C LYS A 3 21.46 31.03 -2.40
N TYR A 4 21.20 30.83 -1.11
CA TYR A 4 20.57 29.61 -0.60
C TYR A 4 19.07 29.76 -0.31
N LEU A 5 18.50 30.98 -0.43
CA LEU A 5 17.12 31.27 -0.03
C LEU A 5 16.07 30.99 -1.13
N LEU A 6 16.49 30.68 -2.36
CA LEU A 6 15.60 30.54 -3.52
C LEU A 6 15.25 29.09 -3.89
N LEU A 7 15.65 28.11 -3.07
CA LEU A 7 15.36 26.68 -3.31
C LEU A 7 14.19 26.16 -2.44
N LEU A 8 13.23 27.02 -2.10
CA LEU A 8 12.05 26.68 -1.29
C LEU A 8 10.72 26.89 -2.01
N CYS A 9 10.72 27.33 -3.27
CA CYS A 9 9.49 27.49 -4.05
C CYS A 9 9.41 26.43 -5.13
N SER A 10 8.39 25.57 -5.02
CA SER A 10 7.63 24.88 -6.08
C SER A 10 7.44 23.38 -5.83
N ILE A 11 7.00 23.00 -4.64
CA ILE A 11 6.16 21.80 -4.55
C ILE A 11 4.73 22.32 -4.72
N PRO A 12 4.08 22.20 -5.88
CA PRO A 12 2.66 22.46 -5.96
C PRO A 12 1.99 21.49 -5.00
N VAL A 13 1.52 22.00 -3.87
CA VAL A 13 0.58 21.30 -3.02
C VAL A 13 -0.66 21.14 -3.87
N VAL A 14 -0.83 19.95 -4.44
CA VAL A 14 -2.02 19.61 -5.22
C VAL A 14 -3.15 19.34 -4.22
N TYR A 15 -3.64 20.40 -3.59
CA TYR A 15 -4.91 20.37 -2.87
C TYR A 15 -6.01 20.22 -3.94
N ASN A 16 -6.94 19.27 -3.75
CA ASN A 16 -8.05 18.92 -4.64
C ASN A 16 -7.80 18.05 -5.88
N LYS A 17 -6.64 17.40 -6.05
CA LYS A 17 -6.63 16.18 -6.87
C LYS A 17 -6.71 14.99 -5.94
N ASN A 18 -7.73 14.15 -6.12
CA ASN A 18 -7.72 12.81 -5.54
C ASN A 18 -6.36 12.21 -5.91
N PRO A 19 -5.53 11.79 -4.94
CA PRO A 19 -4.24 11.23 -5.23
C PRO A 19 -4.45 10.12 -6.26
N LYS A 20 -3.81 10.27 -7.42
CA LYS A 20 -3.80 9.24 -8.46
C LYS A 20 -3.33 7.98 -7.75
N ILE A 21 -4.15 6.93 -7.73
CA ILE A 21 -4.05 5.73 -6.88
C ILE A 21 -2.63 5.16 -7.01
N TRP A 22 -1.73 5.62 -6.15
CA TRP A 22 -0.35 5.20 -5.95
C TRP A 22 -0.26 5.20 -4.45
N GLY A 23 -0.54 4.06 -3.85
CA GLY A 23 -0.74 3.99 -2.42
C GLY A 23 -0.38 2.62 -1.93
N SER A 24 0.49 2.59 -0.93
CA SER A 24 0.52 1.43 -0.05
C SER A 24 -0.71 1.48 0.85
N SER A 25 -1.37 0.34 1.04
CA SER A 25 -2.43 0.21 2.04
C SER A 25 -1.99 -0.74 3.16
N VAL A 26 -2.63 -0.66 4.31
CA VAL A 26 -2.34 -1.55 5.45
C VAL A 26 -3.64 -2.18 5.91
N VAL A 27 -3.62 -3.50 6.08
CA VAL A 27 -4.72 -4.28 6.65
C VAL A 27 -4.26 -4.78 8.02
N THR A 28 -5.00 -4.39 9.05
CA THR A 28 -4.75 -4.81 10.44
C THR A 28 -5.73 -5.83 10.96
N ASP A 29 -6.89 -5.99 10.32
CA ASP A 29 -7.86 -7.01 10.71
C ASP A 29 -7.34 -8.41 10.41
N ILE A 30 -7.37 -9.25 11.44
CA ILE A 30 -6.80 -10.61 11.43
C ILE A 30 -7.85 -11.70 11.53
N ASP A 31 -9.07 -11.31 11.85
CA ASP A 31 -10.17 -12.21 12.14
C ASP A 31 -11.05 -12.34 10.90
N GLY A 32 -11.05 -13.55 10.33
CA GLY A 32 -11.80 -13.86 9.12
C GLY A 32 -11.09 -13.44 7.83
N PRO A 33 -11.86 -13.35 6.73
CA PRO A 33 -11.35 -12.96 5.43
C PRO A 33 -10.81 -11.54 5.43
N SER A 34 -9.82 -11.27 4.57
CA SER A 34 -9.39 -9.91 4.29
C SER A 34 -10.56 -9.08 3.77
N PRO A 35 -10.52 -7.73 3.90
CA PRO A 35 -11.37 -6.89 3.07
C PRO A 35 -11.13 -7.20 1.59
N LEU A 36 -12.12 -6.92 0.74
CA LEU A 36 -11.96 -7.01 -0.70
C LEU A 36 -10.99 -5.94 -1.17
N LEU A 37 -9.77 -6.35 -1.53
CA LEU A 37 -8.72 -5.47 -2.00
C LEU A 37 -8.98 -5.13 -3.46
N ARG A 38 -8.94 -3.84 -3.81
CA ARG A 38 -9.26 -3.35 -5.16
C ARG A 38 -8.14 -2.46 -5.66
N TYR A 39 -7.60 -2.79 -6.83
CA TYR A 39 -6.50 -2.06 -7.46
C TYR A 39 -6.86 -1.74 -8.90
N ILE A 40 -6.57 -0.51 -9.34
CA ILE A 40 -6.68 -0.12 -10.75
C ILE A 40 -5.27 0.10 -11.29
N THR A 41 -4.94 -0.58 -12.38
CA THR A 41 -3.64 -0.47 -13.06
C THR A 41 -3.86 -0.13 -14.53
N PRO A 42 -3.03 0.73 -15.14
CA PRO A 42 -3.23 1.15 -16.53
C PRO A 42 -2.87 0.06 -17.57
N ALA A 43 -2.11 -0.96 -17.15
CA ALA A 43 -1.69 -2.08 -17.97
C ALA A 43 -2.04 -3.40 -17.27
N ALA A 44 -2.09 -4.50 -18.03
CA ALA A 44 -2.45 -5.81 -17.51
C ALA A 44 -1.52 -6.18 -16.33
N PRO A 45 -2.08 -6.42 -15.13
CA PRO A 45 -1.27 -6.58 -13.93
C PRO A 45 -0.78 -8.01 -13.74
N TYR A 46 0.38 -8.14 -13.11
CA TYR A 46 0.78 -9.36 -12.39
C TYR A 46 0.61 -9.14 -10.89
N VAL A 47 0.24 -10.20 -10.18
CA VAL A 47 -0.03 -10.18 -8.75
C VAL A 47 0.98 -11.07 -8.04
N LYS A 48 1.54 -10.59 -6.92
CA LYS A 48 2.44 -11.35 -6.06
C LYS A 48 1.97 -11.34 -4.61
N LEU A 49 1.89 -12.49 -3.98
CA LEU A 49 1.68 -12.66 -2.54
C LEU A 49 2.99 -13.10 -1.90
N ASP A 50 3.52 -12.30 -0.97
CA ASP A 50 4.82 -12.54 -0.33
C ASP A 50 5.99 -12.77 -1.31
N GLY A 51 5.91 -12.14 -2.49
CA GLY A 51 6.90 -12.28 -3.56
C GLY A 51 6.61 -13.40 -4.57
N THR A 52 5.68 -14.31 -4.27
CA THR A 52 5.27 -15.41 -5.14
C THR A 52 4.17 -14.97 -6.10
N SER A 53 4.34 -15.19 -7.40
CA SER A 53 3.34 -14.85 -8.41
C SER A 53 2.07 -15.68 -8.24
N LEU A 54 0.91 -15.01 -8.26
CA LEU A 54 -0.39 -15.67 -8.21
C LEU A 54 -0.92 -15.90 -9.63
N LYS A 55 -1.54 -17.06 -9.83
CA LYS A 55 -2.36 -17.37 -10.99
C LYS A 55 -3.83 -17.11 -10.63
N ILE A 56 -4.56 -16.39 -11.46
CA ILE A 56 -5.99 -16.12 -11.23
C ILE A 56 -6.80 -16.87 -12.27
N GLU A 57 -7.60 -17.83 -11.81
CA GLU A 57 -8.44 -18.68 -12.67
C GLU A 57 -9.79 -18.95 -11.99
N ASN A 58 -10.88 -18.89 -12.76
CA ASN A 58 -12.24 -19.21 -12.29
C ASN A 58 -12.63 -18.52 -10.96
N GLY A 59 -12.23 -17.25 -10.79
CA GLY A 59 -12.56 -16.47 -9.60
C GLY A 59 -11.68 -16.76 -8.37
N SER A 60 -10.63 -17.57 -8.49
CA SER A 60 -9.76 -17.99 -7.38
C SER A 60 -8.30 -17.65 -7.66
N CYS A 61 -7.55 -17.32 -6.61
CA CYS A 61 -6.12 -17.05 -6.65
C CYS A 61 -5.34 -18.31 -6.25
N PHE A 62 -4.36 -18.70 -7.05
CA PHE A 62 -3.49 -19.84 -6.79
C PHE A 62 -2.05 -19.40 -6.62
N SER A 63 -1.42 -19.83 -5.53
CA SER A 63 0.03 -19.82 -5.36
C SER A 63 0.58 -21.17 -5.81
N SER A 64 1.17 -21.22 -6.99
CA SER A 64 1.44 -22.47 -7.73
C SER A 64 0.16 -23.30 -7.94
N VAL A 65 -0.09 -24.30 -7.10
CA VAL A 65 -1.25 -25.21 -7.19
C VAL A 65 -2.23 -25.09 -6.02
N HIS A 66 -1.87 -24.31 -4.98
CA HIS A 66 -2.70 -24.16 -3.79
C HIS A 66 -3.55 -22.90 -3.92
N GLU A 67 -4.86 -23.04 -3.71
CA GLU A 67 -5.77 -21.90 -3.61
C GLU A 67 -5.42 -21.09 -2.35
N VAL A 68 -5.23 -19.78 -2.53
CA VAL A 68 -4.88 -18.84 -1.46
C VAL A 68 -5.93 -17.75 -1.26
N GLY A 69 -6.91 -17.63 -2.16
CA GLY A 69 -7.85 -16.52 -2.14
C GLY A 69 -9.06 -16.69 -3.03
N ARG A 70 -10.19 -16.15 -2.58
CA ARG A 70 -11.45 -16.04 -3.32
C ARG A 70 -12.36 -14.99 -2.65
N PRO A 71 -13.06 -14.12 -3.43
CA PRO A 71 -12.96 -13.95 -4.87
C PRO A 71 -11.65 -13.30 -5.33
N CYS A 72 -11.22 -13.67 -6.53
CA CYS A 72 -10.09 -13.12 -7.26
C CYS A 72 -10.44 -12.86 -8.72
N SER A 73 -10.22 -11.65 -9.22
CA SER A 73 -10.51 -11.30 -10.61
C SER A 73 -9.55 -10.23 -11.14
N ILE A 74 -9.31 -10.27 -12.46
CA ILE A 74 -8.71 -9.17 -13.22
C ILE A 74 -9.68 -8.88 -14.37
N THR A 75 -10.24 -7.68 -14.40
CA THR A 75 -11.20 -7.26 -15.43
C THR A 75 -10.73 -5.98 -16.11
N ALA A 76 -10.90 -5.92 -17.43
CA ALA A 76 -10.67 -4.68 -18.17
C ALA A 76 -11.79 -3.69 -17.86
N VAL A 77 -11.41 -2.46 -17.55
CA VAL A 77 -12.30 -1.32 -17.27
C VAL A 77 -11.82 -0.11 -18.10
N PRO A 78 -12.65 0.93 -18.30
CA PRO A 78 -12.24 2.08 -19.11
C PRO A 78 -10.92 2.74 -18.67
N ASP A 79 -10.63 2.71 -17.37
CA ASP A 79 -9.42 3.27 -16.77
C ASP A 79 -8.23 2.30 -16.70
N GLY A 80 -8.33 1.11 -17.32
CA GLY A 80 -7.28 0.10 -17.38
C GLY A 80 -7.76 -1.29 -16.93
N PHE A 81 -7.17 -1.83 -15.88
CA PHE A 81 -7.46 -3.16 -15.35
C PHE A 81 -7.77 -3.07 -13.85
N LEU A 82 -8.97 -3.51 -13.48
CA LEU A 82 -9.40 -3.66 -12.10
C LEU A 82 -9.00 -5.06 -11.61
N THR A 83 -8.21 -5.10 -10.55
CA THR A 83 -7.85 -6.32 -9.83
C THR A 83 -8.59 -6.36 -8.50
N GLU A 84 -9.38 -7.41 -8.26
CA GLU A 84 -10.08 -7.63 -6.99
C GLU A 84 -9.59 -8.92 -6.35
N ILE A 85 -9.22 -8.86 -5.07
CA ILE A 85 -8.64 -10.00 -4.35
C ILE A 85 -9.16 -10.03 -2.92
N GLN A 86 -9.60 -11.19 -2.47
CA GLN A 86 -9.88 -11.47 -1.08
C GLN A 86 -9.15 -12.74 -0.65
N LEU A 87 -8.46 -12.67 0.48
CA LEU A 87 -7.80 -13.81 1.10
C LEU A 87 -8.69 -14.32 2.25
N PRO A 88 -8.82 -15.64 2.48
CA PRO A 88 -9.59 -16.17 3.60
C PRO A 88 -8.94 -15.87 4.96
N SER A 89 -7.63 -15.61 4.97
CA SER A 89 -6.89 -15.10 6.13
C SER A 89 -5.63 -14.37 5.67
N VAL A 90 -5.22 -13.36 6.44
CA VAL A 90 -3.99 -12.59 6.18
C VAL A 90 -2.90 -12.85 7.22
N ARG A 91 -3.14 -13.70 8.22
CA ARG A 91 -2.23 -13.91 9.36
C ARG A 91 -0.85 -14.45 8.97
N SER A 92 -0.80 -15.29 7.94
CA SER A 92 0.43 -15.91 7.43
C SER A 92 1.09 -15.11 6.31
N HIS A 93 0.54 -13.96 5.94
CA HIS A 93 1.01 -13.16 4.82
C HIS A 93 1.58 -11.83 5.31
N LYS A 94 2.56 -11.30 4.57
CA LYS A 94 3.22 -10.03 4.87
C LYS A 94 2.71 -8.94 3.94
N GLN A 95 2.55 -9.27 2.66
CA GLN A 95 2.11 -8.29 1.68
C GLN A 95 1.54 -8.92 0.41
N ILE A 96 0.73 -8.13 -0.28
CA ILE A 96 0.37 -8.36 -1.67
C ILE A 96 0.81 -7.19 -2.53
N LEU A 97 1.36 -7.49 -3.71
CA LEU A 97 1.83 -6.53 -4.69
C LEU A 97 1.07 -6.72 -6.00
N VAL A 98 0.54 -5.64 -6.54
CA VAL A 98 -0.15 -5.61 -7.84
C VAL A 98 0.56 -4.60 -8.72
N SER A 99 1.07 -5.06 -9.86
CA SER A 99 1.88 -4.23 -10.76
C SER A 99 1.56 -4.51 -12.21
N GLY A 100 1.34 -3.45 -12.99
CA GLY A 100 1.25 -3.51 -14.46
C GLY A 100 2.09 -2.41 -15.13
N GLN A 101 2.18 -1.26 -14.49
CA GLN A 101 3.05 -0.13 -14.84
C GLN A 101 3.25 0.76 -13.60
N VAL A 102 2.18 0.86 -12.80
CA VAL A 102 2.17 1.40 -11.44
C VAL A 102 2.20 0.25 -10.44
N TRP A 103 2.81 0.50 -9.28
CA TRP A 103 2.96 -0.46 -8.21
C TRP A 103 2.00 -0.13 -7.08
N HIS A 104 1.15 -1.09 -6.73
CA HIS A 104 0.35 -1.05 -5.51
C HIS A 104 0.87 -2.09 -4.55
N THR A 105 0.87 -1.78 -3.26
CA THR A 105 1.31 -2.72 -2.23
C THR A 105 0.38 -2.64 -1.04
N THR A 106 -0.12 -3.78 -0.58
CA THR A 106 -0.88 -3.84 0.66
C THR A 106 -0.10 -4.66 1.65
N PHE A 107 0.20 -4.06 2.80
CA PHE A 107 0.88 -4.72 3.91
C PHE A 107 -0.15 -5.32 4.87
N PHE A 108 0.08 -6.56 5.27
CA PHE A 108 -0.71 -7.22 6.29
C PHE A 108 0.04 -7.05 7.61
N ALA A 109 -0.54 -6.28 8.52
CA ALA A 109 0.06 -5.90 9.79
C ALA A 109 -0.81 -6.40 10.97
N PRO A 110 -0.94 -7.73 11.12
CA PRO A 110 -1.89 -8.35 12.05
C PRO A 110 -1.67 -7.99 13.52
N ASN A 111 -0.43 -7.65 13.88
CA ASN A 111 -0.03 -7.35 15.26
C ASN A 111 0.19 -5.85 15.48
N CYS A 112 -0.24 -4.99 14.56
CA CYS A 112 -0.04 -3.56 14.66
C CYS A 112 -1.35 -2.86 15.05
N THR A 113 -1.30 -2.05 16.11
CA THR A 113 -2.39 -1.14 16.47
C THR A 113 -2.01 0.26 16.01
N PHE A 114 -2.78 0.84 15.10
CA PHE A 114 -2.61 2.24 14.73
C PHE A 114 -3.33 3.14 15.74
N PRO A 115 -2.70 4.23 16.21
CA PRO A 115 -3.39 5.20 17.03
C PRO A 115 -4.54 5.79 16.20
N LYS A 116 -5.72 5.93 16.81
CA LYS A 116 -6.84 6.62 16.16
C LYS A 116 -6.37 8.02 15.75
N ALA A 117 -6.65 8.40 14.51
CA ALA A 117 -6.41 9.76 14.07
C ALA A 117 -7.15 10.71 15.02
N LEU A 118 -6.41 11.62 15.66
CA LEU A 118 -7.01 12.66 16.46
C LEU A 118 -7.74 13.60 15.49
N GLU A 119 -9.06 13.74 15.63
CA GLU A 119 -9.83 14.69 14.84
C GLU A 119 -9.23 16.09 15.04
N GLY A 120 -8.84 16.72 13.93
CA GLY A 120 -8.46 18.13 13.90
C GLY A 120 -7.12 18.45 14.57
N ASN A 121 -6.00 18.10 13.93
CA ASN A 121 -4.83 18.97 14.02
C ASN A 121 -3.89 18.77 12.82
N SER A 122 -3.70 19.82 12.03
CA SER A 122 -2.91 19.89 10.79
C SER A 122 -1.41 19.60 10.95
N ASN A 123 -0.98 19.19 12.15
CA ASN A 123 0.39 18.74 12.48
C ASN A 123 0.59 17.22 12.29
N PHE A 124 -0.47 16.46 12.02
CA PHE A 124 -0.42 14.99 11.94
C PHE A 124 0.28 14.45 10.67
N ILE A 125 0.27 15.22 9.59
CA ILE A 125 0.92 14.83 8.31
C ILE A 125 2.44 14.73 8.48
N ILE A 126 3.04 15.61 9.28
CA ILE A 126 4.49 15.63 9.54
C ILE A 126 4.90 14.39 10.35
N ILE A 127 4.09 13.99 11.34
CA ILE A 127 4.38 12.83 12.20
C ILE A 127 4.28 11.52 11.41
N ILE A 128 3.28 11.39 10.52
CA ILE A 128 3.14 10.21 9.65
C ILE A 128 4.31 10.11 8.67
N LEU A 129 4.73 11.23 8.05
CA LEU A 129 5.91 11.25 7.20
C LEU A 129 7.20 10.85 7.96
N ILE A 130 7.40 11.36 9.17
CA ILE A 130 8.54 10.98 10.02
C ILE A 130 8.52 9.49 10.37
N SER A 131 7.33 8.94 10.65
CA SER A 131 7.16 7.53 11.03
C SER A 131 7.42 6.58 9.85
N ILE A 132 6.97 6.96 8.66
CA ILE A 132 7.24 6.23 7.41
C ILE A 132 8.74 6.30 7.06
N ILE A 133 9.38 7.46 7.21
CA ILE A 133 10.83 7.61 6.99
C ILE A 133 11.65 6.74 7.97
N LEU A 134 11.24 6.68 9.24
CA LEU A 134 11.89 5.84 10.26
C LEU A 134 11.72 4.34 9.99
N MET A 135 10.59 3.93 9.41
CA MET A 135 10.36 2.53 9.05
C MET A 135 11.14 2.09 7.80
N ILE A 136 11.45 3.01 6.88
CA ILE A 136 12.16 2.68 5.62
C ILE A 136 13.69 2.70 5.80
N SER A 137 14.23 3.38 6.83
CA SER A 137 15.68 3.45 7.06
C SER A 137 16.08 3.35 8.54
N PRO A 138 16.40 2.15 9.06
CA PRO A 138 16.79 1.98 10.46
C PRO A 138 18.12 2.66 10.83
N LYS A 139 18.93 3.11 9.84
CA LYS A 139 20.18 3.84 10.09
C LYS A 139 19.98 5.29 10.56
N ILE A 140 18.79 5.87 10.41
CA ILE A 140 18.52 7.28 10.80
C ILE A 140 18.07 7.36 12.27
N GLY A 141 17.51 6.29 12.83
CA GLY A 141 17.08 6.22 14.24
C GLY A 141 18.21 6.35 15.28
N LEU A 142 19.48 6.20 14.87
CA LEU A 142 20.65 6.33 15.75
C LEU A 142 21.14 7.78 15.92
N ILE A 143 20.66 8.74 15.12
CA ILE A 143 21.07 10.15 15.23
C ILE A 143 20.21 10.92 16.25
N PHE A 144 18.95 10.52 16.45
CA PHE A 144 18.04 11.21 17.38
C PHE A 144 18.18 10.80 18.85
N ASN A 145 18.93 9.75 19.17
CA ASN A 145 19.15 9.31 20.55
C ASN A 145 20.45 9.87 21.17
N LYS A 146 21.07 10.86 20.52
CA LYS A 146 22.34 11.48 20.96
C LYS A 146 22.37 13.00 20.85
N MET A 147 21.20 13.65 20.94
CA MET A 147 21.08 15.09 21.22
C MET A 147 20.27 15.30 22.50
#